data_AF-A0A4Q3XIX9-F1
#
_entry.id   AF-A0A4Q3XIX9-F1
#
_cell.length_a   1.000
_cell.length_b   1.000
_cell.length_c   1.000
_cell.angle_alpha   90.00
_cell.angle_beta   90.00
_cell.angle_gamma   90.00
#
_symmetry.space_group_name_H-M   'P 1'
#
loop_
_entity.id
_entity.type
_entity.pdbx_description
1 polymer ?
#
loop_
_entity_poly.entity_id
_entity_poly.type
_entity_poly.pdbx_seq_one_letter_code
_entity_poly.pdbx_strand_id
1 'polypeptide(L)'
;MSIRRAFAANLVPAVALWSFAGLLLLLYSFNPPTREMLNGLAELKNKLGFGFSMPAQAIAAGLIPFFFQRFQKGDHNKTQLRHVPYLMACFAVMGAVTDLFYMLQAKMFGNGVDGVTIISKILVDMLIYCPVWSMPGAVLIFAFKEVGFSVPALLQRVGKDWYLQTVVPVWMAGLMVWTPTVAVIYSLPLPLQFPIQAIVTVLWGLILVILTSK
;
A
#
# COMPACT_ATOMS: atom_id res chain seq x y z
N MET A 1 -21.38 -1.30 -9.27
CA MET A 1 -20.53 -0.52 -10.20
C MET A 1 -20.08 -1.46 -11.31
N SER A 2 -20.21 -1.10 -12.60
CA SER A 2 -19.71 -1.99 -13.66
C SER A 2 -18.17 -1.99 -13.67
N ILE A 3 -17.55 -3.14 -13.97
CA ILE A 3 -16.08 -3.32 -14.01
C ILE A 3 -15.42 -2.22 -14.87
N ARG A 4 -16.05 -1.85 -15.99
CA ARG A 4 -15.58 -0.79 -16.89
C ARG A 4 -15.50 0.59 -16.22
N ARG A 5 -16.46 0.95 -15.36
CA ARG A 5 -16.43 2.22 -14.62
C ARG A 5 -15.37 2.22 -13.53
N ALA A 6 -15.21 1.09 -12.83
CA ALA A 6 -14.12 0.93 -11.86
C ALA A 6 -12.75 1.03 -12.54
N PHE A 7 -12.61 0.46 -13.73
CA PHE A 7 -11.40 0.54 -14.53
C PHE A 7 -11.07 1.99 -14.93
N ALA A 8 -12.03 2.69 -15.53
CA ALA A 8 -11.84 4.07 -15.97
C ALA A 8 -11.50 5.02 -14.82
N ALA A 9 -12.10 4.82 -13.64
CA ALA A 9 -11.84 5.63 -12.46
C ALA A 9 -10.43 5.44 -11.86
N ASN A 10 -9.85 4.24 -12.02
CA ASN A 10 -8.54 3.90 -11.46
C ASN A 10 -7.39 4.03 -12.46
N LEU A 11 -7.65 4.16 -13.76
CA LEU A 11 -6.60 4.18 -14.79
C LEU A 11 -5.62 5.36 -14.62
N VAL A 12 -6.14 6.58 -14.43
CA VAL A 12 -5.30 7.78 -14.26
C VAL A 12 -4.40 7.66 -13.01
N PRO A 13 -4.94 7.28 -11.83
CA PRO A 13 -4.13 6.94 -10.66
C PRO A 13 -3.08 5.87 -10.92
N ALA A 14 -3.47 4.80 -11.60
CA ALA A 14 -2.60 3.67 -11.85
C ALA A 14 -1.42 4.10 -12.72
N VAL A 15 -1.67 4.79 -13.83
CA VAL A 15 -0.62 5.29 -14.73
C VAL A 15 0.33 6.24 -14.01
N ALA A 16 -0.17 7.14 -13.16
CA ALA A 16 0.67 8.03 -12.38
C ALA A 16 1.58 7.24 -11.42
N LEU A 17 1.02 6.24 -10.72
CA LEU A 17 1.76 5.38 -9.79
C LEU A 17 2.82 4.54 -10.53
N TRP A 18 2.46 3.93 -11.66
CA TRP A 18 3.36 3.12 -12.48
C TRP A 18 4.51 3.96 -13.04
N SER A 19 4.20 5.16 -13.52
CA SER A 19 5.20 6.09 -14.07
C SER A 19 6.19 6.52 -12.99
N PHE A 20 5.70 6.83 -11.80
CA PHE A 20 6.54 7.17 -10.65
C PHE A 20 7.43 5.99 -10.23
N ALA A 21 6.85 4.80 -10.03
CA ALA A 21 7.60 3.63 -9.63
C ALA A 21 8.66 3.25 -10.68
N GLY A 22 8.26 3.21 -11.96
CA GLY A 22 9.17 2.91 -13.06
C GLY A 22 10.31 3.93 -13.19
N LEU A 23 10.00 5.23 -13.07
CA LEU A 23 11.02 6.28 -13.05
C LEU A 23 12.00 6.09 -11.88
N LEU A 24 11.50 5.76 -10.68
CA LEU A 24 12.35 5.54 -9.52
C LEU A 24 13.30 4.35 -9.72
N LEU A 25 12.82 3.26 -10.32
CA LEU A 25 13.66 2.12 -10.69
C LEU A 25 14.71 2.51 -11.73
N LEU A 26 14.32 3.24 -12.78
CA LEU A 26 15.27 3.73 -13.79
C LEU A 26 16.35 4.63 -13.17
N LEU A 27 15.97 5.56 -12.29
CA LEU A 27 16.91 6.41 -11.59
C LEU A 27 17.82 5.58 -10.66
N TYR A 28 17.30 4.59 -9.95
CA TYR A 28 18.12 3.67 -9.17
C TYR A 28 19.13 2.90 -10.04
N SER A 29 18.70 2.45 -11.22
CA SER A 29 19.53 1.68 -12.15
C SER A 29 20.58 2.51 -12.88
N PHE A 30 20.30 3.77 -13.22
CA PHE A 30 21.15 4.55 -14.13
C PHE A 30 21.71 5.86 -13.54
N ASN A 31 21.20 6.35 -12.41
CA ASN A 31 21.66 7.59 -11.78
C ASN A 31 22.40 7.28 -10.46
N PRO A 32 23.74 7.39 -10.40
CA PRO A 32 24.52 7.06 -9.21
C PRO A 32 24.09 7.83 -7.94
N PRO A 33 23.84 9.16 -7.98
CA PRO A 33 23.39 9.88 -6.78
C PRO A 33 22.06 9.36 -6.21
N THR A 34 21.09 9.05 -7.08
CA THR A 34 19.81 8.47 -6.64
C THR A 34 20.02 7.08 -6.05
N ARG A 35 20.89 6.27 -6.66
CA ARG A 35 21.23 4.94 -6.14
C ARG A 35 21.87 5.02 -4.75
N GLU A 36 22.81 5.93 -4.53
CA GLU A 36 23.46 6.16 -3.23
C GLU A 36 22.44 6.60 -2.18
N MET A 37 21.57 7.56 -2.50
CA MET A 37 20.52 8.02 -1.60
C MET A 37 19.59 6.86 -1.18
N LEU A 38 19.15 6.05 -2.16
CA LEU A 38 18.29 4.90 -1.89
C LEU A 38 19.04 3.81 -1.10
N ASN A 39 20.31 3.54 -1.41
CA ASN A 39 21.10 2.60 -0.62
C ASN A 39 21.28 3.07 0.84
N GLY A 40 21.42 4.38 1.10
CA GLY A 40 21.38 4.91 2.47
C GLY A 40 20.06 4.64 3.18
N LEU A 41 18.93 4.71 2.46
CA LEU A 41 17.62 4.34 3.01
C LEU A 41 17.53 2.84 3.32
N ALA A 42 18.09 1.99 2.45
CA ALA A 42 18.19 0.56 2.67
C ALA A 42 19.04 0.21 3.90
N GLU A 43 20.18 0.88 4.09
CA GLU A 43 21.03 0.72 5.26
C GLU A 43 20.29 1.11 6.55
N LEU A 44 19.59 2.24 6.52
CA LEU A 44 18.77 2.68 7.65
C LEU A 44 17.67 1.66 7.99
N LYS A 45 16.97 1.14 6.97
CA LYS A 45 15.96 0.09 7.14
C LYS A 45 16.57 -1.17 7.75
N ASN A 46 17.73 -1.62 7.24
CA ASN A 46 18.41 -2.80 7.77
C ASN A 46 18.86 -2.62 9.23
N LYS A 47 19.34 -1.43 9.59
CA LYS A 47 19.77 -1.11 10.95
C LYS A 47 18.62 -1.09 11.95
N LEU A 48 17.47 -0.54 11.55
CA LEU A 48 16.33 -0.34 12.44
C LEU A 48 15.29 -1.47 12.40
N GLY A 49 15.28 -2.29 11.34
CA GLY A 49 14.30 -3.36 11.14
C GLY A 49 12.87 -2.84 11.23
N PHE A 50 12.04 -3.45 12.07
CA PHE A 50 10.66 -2.98 12.31
C PHE A 50 10.58 -1.57 12.92
N GLY A 51 11.64 -1.09 13.57
CA GLY A 51 11.76 0.30 14.02
C GLY A 51 11.78 1.31 12.86
N PHE A 52 12.08 0.87 11.63
CA PHE A 52 11.86 1.65 10.41
C PHE A 52 10.48 1.38 9.83
N SER A 53 10.14 0.09 9.65
CA SER A 53 8.98 -0.30 8.84
C SER A 53 7.64 0.11 9.46
N MET A 54 7.51 0.00 10.79
CA MET A 54 6.29 0.38 11.50
C MET A 54 6.02 1.89 11.41
N PRO A 55 6.95 2.79 11.80
CA PRO A 55 6.73 4.24 11.64
C PRO A 55 6.55 4.67 10.19
N ALA A 56 7.32 4.11 9.25
CA ALA A 56 7.23 4.47 7.84
C ALA A 56 5.82 4.22 7.29
N GLN A 57 5.25 3.03 7.54
CA GLN A 57 3.89 2.73 7.08
C GLN A 57 2.80 3.50 7.85
N ALA A 58 2.99 3.70 9.16
CA ALA A 58 2.07 4.50 9.98
C ALA A 58 1.98 5.94 9.46
N ILE A 59 3.11 6.53 9.11
CA ILE A 59 3.18 7.86 8.51
C ILE A 59 2.58 7.84 7.10
N ALA A 60 2.97 6.87 6.28
CA ALA A 60 2.60 6.82 4.87
C ALA A 60 1.08 6.67 4.63
N ALA A 61 0.43 5.76 5.36
CA ALA A 61 -0.97 5.42 5.16
C ALA A 61 -1.90 6.03 6.23
N GLY A 62 -1.39 6.29 7.44
CA GLY A 62 -2.18 6.84 8.54
C GLY A 62 -2.12 8.37 8.63
N LEU A 63 -0.92 8.95 8.63
CA LEU A 63 -0.72 10.37 8.97
C LEU A 63 -0.76 11.31 7.75
N ILE A 64 -0.01 10.99 6.68
CA ILE A 64 0.09 11.87 5.51
C ILE A 64 -1.28 12.09 4.85
N PRO A 65 -2.09 11.04 4.58
CA PRO A 65 -3.41 11.24 3.97
C PRO A 65 -4.33 12.13 4.82
N PHE A 66 -4.23 12.07 6.16
CA PHE A 66 -4.98 12.93 7.06
C PHE A 66 -4.66 14.42 6.86
N PHE A 67 -3.37 14.78 6.74
CA PHE A 67 -2.99 16.17 6.47
C PHE A 67 -3.46 16.63 5.10
N PHE A 68 -3.31 15.78 4.07
CA PHE A 68 -3.70 16.16 2.72
C PHE A 68 -5.22 16.28 2.53
N GLN A 69 -6.02 15.52 3.27
CA GLN A 69 -7.48 15.71 3.33
C GLN A 69 -7.88 17.13 3.79
N ARG A 70 -7.01 17.87 4.48
CA ARG A 70 -7.29 19.25 4.90
C ARG A 70 -7.22 20.25 3.76
N PHE A 71 -6.48 19.94 2.70
CA PHE A 71 -6.42 20.75 1.48
C PHE A 71 -7.58 20.46 0.50
N GLN A 72 -8.37 19.42 0.73
CA GLN A 72 -9.59 19.17 -0.07
C GLN A 72 -10.61 20.29 0.16
N LYS A 73 -11.11 20.87 -0.93
CA LYS A 73 -12.23 21.82 -0.94
C LYS A 73 -13.54 21.05 -0.87
N GLY A 74 -14.59 21.62 -0.25
CA GLY A 74 -15.92 20.99 -0.16
C GLY A 74 -16.17 20.21 1.14
N ASP A 75 -17.42 19.77 1.31
CA ASP A 75 -17.90 19.01 2.47
C ASP A 75 -17.66 17.51 2.27
N HIS A 76 -16.39 17.13 2.35
CA HIS A 76 -15.98 15.73 2.36
C HIS A 76 -15.93 15.21 3.80
N ASN A 77 -16.21 13.92 3.98
CA ASN A 77 -16.08 13.24 5.27
C ASN A 77 -14.59 13.06 5.65
N LYS A 78 -13.95 14.17 6.03
CA LYS A 78 -12.52 14.26 6.37
C LYS A 78 -12.24 13.45 7.63
N THR A 79 -11.08 12.82 7.67
CA THR A 79 -10.64 12.09 8.86
C THR A 79 -10.48 13.06 10.03
N GLN A 80 -11.16 12.76 11.14
CA GLN A 80 -11.07 13.51 12.38
C GLN A 80 -9.74 13.22 13.08
N LEU A 81 -9.17 14.22 13.76
CA LEU A 81 -7.86 14.10 14.41
C LEU A 81 -7.82 12.95 15.42
N ARG A 82 -8.92 12.72 16.14
CA ARG A 82 -9.06 11.60 17.11
C ARG A 82 -8.91 10.21 16.48
N HIS A 83 -9.09 10.07 15.16
CA HIS A 83 -8.94 8.79 14.46
C HIS A 83 -7.50 8.53 14.01
N VAL A 84 -6.63 9.55 14.01
CA VAL A 84 -5.26 9.43 13.49
C VAL A 84 -4.41 8.44 14.31
N PRO A 85 -4.40 8.46 15.66
CA PRO A 85 -3.63 7.48 16.43
C PRO A 85 -4.02 6.03 16.12
N TYR A 86 -5.32 5.77 15.96
CA TYR A 86 -5.83 4.45 15.56
C TYR A 86 -5.31 4.04 14.17
N LEU A 87 -5.45 4.92 13.17
CA LEU A 87 -4.98 4.63 11.81
C LEU A 87 -3.47 4.38 11.78
N MET A 88 -2.69 5.22 12.47
CA MET A 88 -1.24 5.06 12.58
C MET A 88 -0.87 3.72 13.22
N ALA A 89 -1.51 3.34 14.32
CA ALA A 89 -1.25 2.07 14.99
C ALA A 89 -1.58 0.86 14.10
N CYS A 90 -2.73 0.87 13.44
CA CYS A 90 -3.12 -0.21 12.54
C CYS A 90 -2.19 -0.31 11.32
N PHE A 91 -1.85 0.81 10.69
CA PHE A 91 -0.94 0.81 9.55
C PHE A 91 0.50 0.51 9.93
N ALA A 92 0.93 0.81 11.17
CA ALA A 92 2.21 0.34 11.70
C ALA A 92 2.29 -1.19 11.68
N VAL A 93 1.26 -1.86 12.20
CA VAL A 93 1.16 -3.33 12.19
C VAL A 93 1.13 -3.87 10.76
N MET A 94 0.33 -3.27 9.88
CA MET A 94 0.31 -3.65 8.45
C MET A 94 1.69 -3.52 7.81
N GLY A 95 2.46 -2.48 8.17
CA GLY A 95 3.82 -2.27 7.71
C GLY A 95 4.76 -3.37 8.18
N ALA A 96 4.75 -3.72 9.47
CA ALA A 96 5.55 -4.82 10.00
C ALA A 96 5.24 -6.15 9.29
N VAL A 97 3.95 -6.46 9.08
CA VAL A 97 3.54 -7.68 8.39
C VAL A 97 3.97 -7.67 6.92
N THR A 98 3.89 -6.51 6.24
CA THR A 98 4.35 -6.36 4.85
C THR A 98 5.86 -6.57 4.73
N ASP A 99 6.64 -6.01 5.65
CA ASP A 99 8.10 -6.20 5.68
C ASP A 99 8.45 -7.67 5.97
N LEU A 100 7.76 -8.31 6.92
CA LEU A 100 7.91 -9.73 7.18
C LEU A 100 7.56 -10.58 5.96
N PHE A 101 6.51 -10.19 5.22
CA PHE A 101 6.11 -10.84 3.99
C PHE A 101 7.20 -10.74 2.92
N TYR A 102 7.83 -9.59 2.72
CA TYR A 102 8.96 -9.45 1.80
C TYR A 102 10.16 -10.31 2.20
N MET A 103 10.48 -10.39 3.50
CA MET A 103 11.51 -11.30 3.99
C MET A 103 11.15 -12.78 3.77
N LEU A 104 9.89 -13.15 3.92
CA LEU A 104 9.41 -14.51 3.67
C LEU A 104 9.49 -14.86 2.18
N GLN A 105 9.03 -13.96 1.30
CA GLN A 105 9.15 -14.08 -0.15
C GLN A 105 10.60 -14.27 -0.59
N ALA A 106 11.54 -13.54 0.03
CA ALA A 106 12.97 -13.69 -0.22
C ALA A 106 13.53 -15.06 0.21
N LYS A 107 13.03 -15.63 1.31
CA LYS A 107 13.39 -16.99 1.75
C LYS A 107 12.81 -18.06 0.83
N MET A 108 11.59 -17.86 0.33
CA MET A 108 10.90 -18.84 -0.52
C MET A 108 11.40 -18.84 -1.97
N PHE A 109 11.62 -17.67 -2.55
CA PHE A 109 11.89 -17.50 -3.98
C PHE A 109 13.27 -16.89 -4.30
N GLY A 110 14.04 -16.54 -3.26
CA GLY A 110 15.35 -15.92 -3.39
C GLY A 110 15.32 -14.38 -3.49
N ASN A 111 16.51 -13.80 -3.57
CA ASN A 111 16.73 -12.35 -3.72
C ASN A 111 17.01 -11.93 -5.18
N GLY A 112 16.89 -12.86 -6.12
CA GLY A 112 17.12 -12.61 -7.54
C GLY A 112 16.14 -11.61 -8.13
N VAL A 113 16.58 -10.96 -9.21
CA VAL A 113 15.78 -10.09 -10.06
C VAL A 113 15.49 -10.74 -11.43
N ASP A 114 15.67 -12.06 -11.53
CA ASP A 114 15.27 -12.81 -12.71
C ASP A 114 13.74 -12.91 -12.80
N GLY A 115 13.25 -13.16 -14.01
CA GLY A 115 11.82 -13.17 -14.30
C GLY A 115 11.05 -14.21 -13.49
N VAL A 116 11.64 -15.37 -13.19
CA VAL A 116 10.96 -16.43 -12.43
C VAL A 116 10.76 -16.00 -10.99
N THR A 117 11.81 -15.53 -10.31
CA THR A 117 11.71 -15.02 -8.94
C THR A 117 10.72 -13.86 -8.84
N ILE A 118 10.76 -12.89 -9.76
CA ILE A 118 9.84 -11.75 -9.74
C ILE A 118 8.39 -12.20 -9.96
N ILE A 119 8.12 -13.03 -10.97
CA ILE A 119 6.75 -13.50 -11.27
C ILE A 119 6.19 -14.32 -10.11
N SER A 120 6.97 -15.22 -9.50
CA SER A 120 6.55 -15.98 -8.33
C SER A 120 6.16 -15.05 -7.17
N LYS A 121 6.96 -14.01 -6.92
CA LYS A 121 6.67 -13.02 -5.87
C LYS A 121 5.40 -12.23 -6.14
N ILE A 122 5.20 -11.79 -7.37
CA ILE A 122 3.99 -11.08 -7.80
C ILE A 122 2.75 -11.97 -7.61
N LEU A 123 2.81 -13.24 -8.02
CA LEU A 123 1.68 -14.16 -7.92
C LEU A 123 1.29 -14.42 -6.46
N VAL A 124 2.25 -14.68 -5.59
CA VAL A 124 1.97 -14.87 -4.16
C VAL A 124 1.45 -13.58 -3.51
N ASP A 125 2.00 -12.42 -3.88
CA ASP A 125 1.52 -11.14 -3.38
C ASP A 125 0.08 -10.88 -3.80
N MET A 126 -0.18 -10.89 -5.11
CA MET A 126 -1.47 -10.48 -5.67
C MET A 126 -2.57 -11.51 -5.45
N LEU A 127 -2.26 -12.81 -5.41
CA LEU A 127 -3.28 -13.89 -5.32
C LEU A 127 -3.43 -14.50 -3.93
N ILE A 128 -2.47 -14.29 -3.02
CA ILE A 128 -2.52 -14.83 -1.66
C ILE A 128 -2.48 -13.71 -0.64
N TYR A 129 -1.37 -12.98 -0.55
CA TYR A 129 -1.19 -11.96 0.49
C TYR A 129 -2.23 -10.84 0.42
N CYS A 130 -2.48 -10.31 -0.78
CA CYS A 130 -3.43 -9.24 -1.01
C CYS A 130 -4.88 -9.61 -0.64
N PRO A 131 -5.47 -10.69 -1.20
CA PRO A 131 -6.86 -11.04 -0.90
C PRO A 131 -7.05 -11.61 0.51
N VAL A 132 -6.03 -12.21 1.13
CA VAL A 132 -6.16 -12.81 2.47
C VAL A 132 -5.86 -11.81 3.59
N TRP A 133 -4.90 -10.89 3.39
CA TRP A 133 -4.42 -10.01 4.45
C TRP A 133 -4.50 -8.53 4.09
N SER A 134 -3.80 -8.11 3.03
CA SER A 134 -3.60 -6.67 2.74
C SER A 134 -4.92 -5.92 2.52
N MET A 135 -5.74 -6.42 1.59
CA MET A 135 -7.01 -5.77 1.22
C MET A 135 -8.08 -5.90 2.32
N PRO A 136 -8.36 -7.10 2.89
CA PRO A 136 -9.30 -7.21 4.01
C PRO A 136 -8.87 -6.36 5.20
N GLY A 137 -7.58 -6.37 5.55
CA GLY A 137 -7.02 -5.59 6.66
C GLY A 137 -7.26 -4.10 6.46
N ALA A 138 -6.92 -3.55 5.29
CA ALA A 138 -7.16 -2.15 4.97
C ALA A 138 -8.66 -1.79 5.04
N VAL A 139 -9.54 -2.62 4.46
CA VAL A 139 -10.99 -2.39 4.49
C VAL A 139 -11.53 -2.43 5.92
N LEU A 140 -11.08 -3.37 6.75
CA LEU A 140 -11.51 -3.48 8.15
C LEU A 140 -11.06 -2.29 8.99
N ILE A 141 -9.84 -1.80 8.79
CA ILE A 141 -9.31 -0.62 9.48
C ILE A 141 -10.24 0.58 9.25
N PHE A 142 -10.60 0.85 7.99
CA PHE A 142 -11.51 1.94 7.67
C PHE A 142 -12.94 1.67 8.12
N ALA A 143 -13.44 0.43 7.98
CA ALA A 143 -14.78 0.06 8.42
C ALA A 143 -14.99 0.27 9.92
N PHE A 144 -14.00 -0.11 10.76
CA PHE A 144 -14.08 0.06 12.21
C PHE A 144 -14.09 1.54 12.61
N LYS A 145 -13.25 2.36 11.95
CA LYS A 145 -13.29 3.83 12.08
C LYS A 145 -14.65 4.39 11.70
N GLU A 146 -15.24 3.93 10.60
CA GLU A 146 -16.51 4.46 10.07
C GLU A 146 -17.72 4.13 10.95
N VAL A 147 -17.71 2.98 11.64
CA VAL A 147 -18.75 2.64 12.63
C VAL A 147 -18.47 3.23 14.02
N GLY A 148 -17.54 4.18 14.12
CA GLY A 148 -17.23 4.87 15.38
C GLY A 148 -16.59 3.98 16.44
N PHE A 149 -15.80 2.99 16.03
CA PHE A 149 -15.13 2.02 16.91
C PHE A 149 -16.08 1.10 17.71
N SER A 150 -17.31 0.91 17.24
CA SER A 150 -18.25 -0.05 17.80
C SER A 150 -18.01 -1.45 17.22
N VAL A 151 -17.52 -2.38 18.06
CA VAL A 151 -17.31 -3.79 17.67
C VAL A 151 -18.62 -4.46 17.24
N PRO A 152 -19.76 -4.29 17.95
CA PRO A 152 -21.04 -4.85 17.48
C PRO A 152 -21.44 -4.32 16.11
N ALA A 153 -21.29 -3.02 15.86
CA ALA A 153 -21.61 -2.42 14.56
C ALA A 153 -20.65 -2.91 13.45
N LEU A 154 -19.37 -3.13 13.77
CA LEU A 154 -18.42 -3.73 12.85
C LEU A 154 -18.82 -5.15 12.49
N LEU A 155 -19.17 -6.00 13.46
CA LEU A 155 -19.58 -7.38 13.21
C LEU A 155 -20.85 -7.46 12.35
N GLN A 156 -21.82 -6.55 12.56
CA GLN A 156 -22.99 -6.43 11.69
C GLN A 156 -22.61 -6.04 10.25
N ARG A 157 -21.61 -5.18 10.09
CA ARG A 157 -21.10 -4.77 8.77
C ARG A 157 -20.28 -5.86 8.08
N VAL A 158 -19.56 -6.68 8.83
CA VAL A 158 -18.67 -7.76 8.34
C VAL A 158 -19.46 -9.08 8.20
N GLY A 159 -20.75 -9.00 7.84
CA GLY A 159 -21.62 -10.16 7.68
C GLY A 159 -21.18 -11.13 6.57
N LYS A 160 -22.01 -12.16 6.34
CA LYS A 160 -21.72 -13.32 5.47
C LYS A 160 -21.17 -12.96 4.08
N ASP A 161 -21.69 -11.91 3.44
CA ASP A 161 -21.31 -11.52 2.09
C ASP A 161 -20.31 -10.36 2.03
N TRP A 162 -19.86 -9.86 3.18
CA TRP A 162 -18.98 -8.68 3.27
C TRP A 162 -17.70 -8.84 2.44
N TYR A 163 -17.09 -10.02 2.50
CA TYR A 163 -15.85 -10.30 1.78
C TYR A 163 -16.08 -10.20 0.26
N LEU A 164 -17.11 -10.88 -0.27
CA LEU A 164 -17.42 -10.88 -1.70
C LEU A 164 -17.91 -9.52 -2.20
N GLN A 165 -18.63 -8.76 -1.38
CA GLN A 165 -19.21 -7.47 -1.78
C GLN A 165 -18.29 -6.27 -1.57
N THR A 166 -17.31 -6.38 -0.65
CA THR A 166 -16.44 -5.25 -0.26
C THR A 166 -14.98 -5.51 -0.57
N VAL A 167 -14.44 -6.67 -0.15
CA VAL A 167 -13.01 -6.97 -0.31
C VAL A 167 -12.69 -7.34 -1.75
N VAL A 168 -13.45 -8.25 -2.35
CA VAL A 168 -13.20 -8.72 -3.73
C VAL A 168 -13.19 -7.57 -4.74
N PRO A 169 -14.14 -6.61 -4.72
CA PRO A 169 -14.08 -5.47 -5.63
C PRO A 169 -12.85 -4.58 -5.42
N VAL A 170 -12.44 -4.35 -4.17
CA VAL A 170 -11.23 -3.58 -3.83
C VAL A 170 -9.98 -4.30 -4.33
N TRP A 171 -9.90 -5.62 -4.10
CA TRP A 171 -8.80 -6.45 -4.59
C TRP A 171 -8.74 -6.47 -6.12
N MET A 172 -9.86 -6.67 -6.81
CA MET A 172 -9.95 -6.68 -8.27
C MET A 172 -9.52 -5.34 -8.89
N ALA A 173 -9.94 -4.22 -8.30
CA ALA A 173 -9.46 -2.89 -8.70
C ALA A 173 -7.95 -2.74 -8.40
N GLY A 174 -7.52 -3.28 -7.26
CA GLY A 174 -6.14 -3.31 -6.82
C GLY A 174 -5.22 -4.09 -7.74
N LEU A 175 -5.65 -5.20 -8.34
CA LEU A 175 -4.83 -6.01 -9.26
C LEU A 175 -4.25 -5.16 -10.39
N MET A 176 -5.06 -4.27 -10.97
CA MET A 176 -4.60 -3.39 -12.05
C MET A 176 -3.51 -2.44 -11.54
N VAL A 177 -3.77 -1.75 -10.44
CA VAL A 177 -2.89 -0.70 -9.91
C VAL A 177 -1.60 -1.32 -9.36
N TRP A 178 -1.73 -2.36 -8.55
CA TRP A 178 -0.65 -2.89 -7.75
C TRP A 178 0.21 -3.90 -8.50
N THR A 179 -0.29 -4.67 -9.48
CA THR A 179 0.54 -5.67 -10.17
C THR A 179 1.78 -5.06 -10.84
N PRO A 180 1.69 -3.99 -11.66
CA PRO A 180 2.89 -3.37 -12.24
C PRO A 180 3.76 -2.68 -11.18
N THR A 181 3.11 -2.12 -10.16
CA THR A 181 3.80 -1.44 -9.05
C THR A 181 4.64 -2.41 -8.23
N VAL A 182 4.12 -3.58 -7.89
CA VAL A 182 4.87 -4.61 -7.16
C VAL A 182 5.91 -5.28 -8.04
N ALA A 183 5.71 -5.37 -9.36
CA ALA A 183 6.75 -5.83 -10.28
C ALA A 183 7.99 -4.94 -10.21
N VAL A 184 7.79 -3.63 -10.16
CA VAL A 184 8.88 -2.66 -9.94
C VAL A 184 9.52 -2.84 -8.56
N ILE A 185 8.71 -2.96 -7.50
CA ILE A 185 9.21 -3.15 -6.13
C ILE A 185 10.07 -4.43 -6.05
N TYR A 186 9.61 -5.56 -6.60
CA TYR A 186 10.35 -6.81 -6.59
C TYR A 186 11.58 -6.83 -7.49
N SER A 187 11.71 -5.85 -8.39
CA SER A 187 12.93 -5.63 -9.17
C SER A 187 14.02 -4.88 -8.40
N LEU A 188 13.73 -4.38 -7.20
CA LEU A 188 14.69 -3.72 -6.32
C LEU A 188 15.32 -4.71 -5.33
N PRO A 189 16.54 -4.43 -4.83
CA PRO A 189 17.13 -5.18 -3.73
C PRO A 189 16.20 -5.26 -2.52
N LEU A 190 16.18 -6.41 -1.84
CA LEU A 190 15.28 -6.68 -0.71
C LEU A 190 15.20 -5.53 0.33
N PRO A 191 16.31 -4.92 0.77
CA PRO A 191 16.26 -3.81 1.73
C PRO A 191 15.48 -2.58 1.26
N LEU A 192 15.34 -2.38 -0.06
CA LEU A 192 14.61 -1.28 -0.68
C LEU A 192 13.13 -1.57 -0.93
N GLN A 193 12.72 -2.83 -0.94
CA GLN A 193 11.36 -3.20 -1.31
C GLN A 193 10.33 -2.55 -0.38
N PHE A 194 10.56 -2.63 0.93
CA PHE A 194 9.69 -2.00 1.92
C PHE A 194 9.72 -0.46 1.87
N PRO A 195 10.90 0.22 1.92
CA PRO A 195 10.94 1.66 1.78
C PRO A 195 10.23 2.21 0.55
N ILE A 196 10.41 1.56 -0.60
CA ILE A 196 9.74 1.98 -1.85
C ILE A 196 8.24 1.69 -1.79
N GLN A 197 7.81 0.55 -1.24
CA GLN A 197 6.39 0.29 -1.01
C GLN A 197 5.74 1.38 -0.14
N ALA A 198 6.40 1.84 0.92
CA ALA A 198 5.89 2.90 1.79
C ALA A 198 5.74 4.23 1.03
N ILE A 199 6.74 4.62 0.22
CA ILE A 199 6.69 5.84 -0.62
C ILE A 199 5.56 5.75 -1.65
N VAL A 200 5.45 4.62 -2.35
CA VAL A 200 4.37 4.37 -3.31
C VAL A 200 3.00 4.43 -2.62
N THR A 201 2.91 3.96 -1.37
CA THR A 201 1.67 4.03 -0.58
C THR A 201 1.28 5.46 -0.24
N VAL A 202 2.25 6.33 0.05
CA VAL A 202 1.99 7.78 0.18
C VAL A 202 1.37 8.30 -1.11
N LEU A 203 2.02 8.05 -2.25
CA LEU A 203 1.57 8.57 -3.54
C LEU A 203 0.15 8.08 -3.88
N TRP A 204 -0.12 6.80 -3.65
CA TRP A 204 -1.46 6.23 -3.81
C TRP A 204 -2.50 6.93 -2.93
N GLY A 205 -2.21 7.11 -1.63
CA GLY A 205 -3.08 7.83 -0.71
C GLY A 205 -3.36 9.26 -1.13
N LEU A 206 -2.34 9.98 -1.60
CA LEU A 206 -2.47 11.35 -2.12
C LEU A 206 -3.35 11.41 -3.38
N ILE A 207 -3.13 10.50 -4.32
CA ILE A 207 -3.93 10.43 -5.54
C ILE A 207 -5.40 10.18 -5.18
N LEU A 208 -5.69 9.28 -4.24
CA LEU A 208 -7.06 9.02 -3.79
C LEU A 208 -7.69 10.25 -3.13
N VAL A 209 -6.94 10.97 -2.29
CA VAL A 209 -7.40 12.22 -1.69
C VAL A 209 -7.72 13.26 -2.78
N ILE A 210 -6.88 13.41 -3.81
CA ILE A 210 -7.12 14.38 -4.88
C ILE A 210 -8.34 13.98 -5.73
N LEU A 211 -8.46 12.71 -6.10
CA LEU A 211 -9.58 12.27 -6.94
C LEU A 211 -10.93 12.25 -6.25
N THR A 212 -10.96 12.02 -4.94
CA THR A 212 -12.21 12.07 -4.15
C THR A 212 -12.63 13.50 -3.81
N SER A 213 -11.84 14.50 -4.18
CA SER A 213 -12.14 15.94 -4.00
C SER A 213 -12.78 16.61 -5.23
N LYS A 214 -13.14 15.82 -6.25
CA LYS A 214 -13.99 16.24 -7.36
C LYS A 214 -15.43 15.82 -7.08
#